data_AF-A0A7Y0LD80-F1
#
_entry.id   AF-A0A7Y0LD80-F1
#
_cell.length_a   1.000
_cell.length_b   1.000
_cell.length_c   1.000
_cell.angle_alpha   90.00
_cell.angle_beta   90.00
_cell.angle_gamma   90.00
#
_symmetry.space_group_name_H-M   'P 1'
#
loop_
_entity.id
_entity.type
_entity.pdbx_description
1 polymer ?
#
loop_
_entity_poly.entity_id
_entity_poly.type
_entity_poly.pdbx_seq_one_letter_code
_entity_poly.pdbx_strand_id
1 'polypeptide(L)'
;MAAKSAALVVDILHDIQQHILTYLLLVAVISSAFAVIYFTHVNRQTTSELEVLLTERDELDIEWRNLLIEQNSLAEHSAIERKASKMLDMHRPDTNSEVVIKLP
;
A
#
# COMPACT_ATOMS: atom_id res chain seq x y z
N MET A 1 67.08 23.82 2.14
CA MET A 1 65.70 23.73 1.62
C MET A 1 64.75 22.92 2.51
N ALA A 2 65.19 21.83 3.17
CA ALA A 2 64.31 20.97 4.01
C ALA A 2 63.79 21.61 5.32
N ALA A 3 64.53 22.55 5.94
CA ALA A 3 64.07 23.21 7.16
C ALA A 3 62.87 24.14 6.94
N LYS A 4 62.70 24.68 5.73
CA LYS A 4 61.62 25.60 5.38
C LYS A 4 60.28 24.88 5.16
N SER A 5 60.31 23.66 4.60
CA SER A 5 59.11 22.82 4.47
C SER A 5 58.61 22.31 5.82
N ALA A 6 59.52 22.00 6.75
CA ALA A 6 59.14 21.61 8.10
C ALA A 6 58.46 22.77 8.87
N ALA A 7 58.97 24.00 8.74
CA ALA A 7 58.35 25.19 9.32
C ALA A 7 56.96 25.48 8.75
N LEU A 8 56.79 25.37 7.42
CA LEU A 8 55.49 25.55 6.75
C LEU A 8 54.44 24.54 7.23
N VAL A 9 54.83 23.28 7.45
CA VAL A 9 53.92 22.25 7.95
C VAL A 9 53.46 22.55 9.38
N VAL A 10 54.35 23.09 10.22
CA VAL A 10 54.02 23.49 11.59
C VAL A 10 53.09 24.69 11.61
N ASP A 11 53.32 25.69 10.75
CA ASP A 11 52.43 26.85 10.63
C ASP A 11 51.03 26.45 10.15
N ILE A 12 50.94 25.54 9.19
CA ILE A 12 49.66 25.00 8.70
C ILE A 12 48.93 24.25 9.82
N LEU A 13 49.63 23.46 10.64
CA LEU A 13 49.02 22.75 11.77
C LEU A 13 48.50 23.71 12.85
N HIS A 14 49.22 24.81 13.09
CA HIS A 14 48.79 25.83 14.04
C HIS A 14 47.52 26.56 13.55
N ASP A 15 47.47 26.88 12.26
CA ASP A 15 46.32 27.53 11.63
C ASP A 15 45.09 26.60 11.59
N ILE A 16 45.29 25.30 11.37
CA ILE A 16 44.24 24.27 11.46
C ILE A 16 43.70 24.16 12.89
N GLN A 17 44.55 24.19 13.92
CA GLN A 17 44.07 24.20 15.31
C GLN A 17 43.24 25.44 15.62
N GLN A 18 43.65 26.60 15.11
CA GLN A 18 42.94 27.86 15.32
C GLN A 18 41.55 27.87 14.65
N HIS A 19 41.42 27.20 13.49
CA HIS A 19 40.18 27.17 12.70
C HIS A 19 39.45 25.81 12.71
N ILE A 20 39.71 24.98 13.72
CA ILE A 20 39.16 23.61 13.81
C ILE A 20 37.63 23.57 13.82
N LEU A 21 36.98 24.56 14.44
CA LEU A 21 35.51 24.65 14.49
C LEU A 21 34.91 24.87 13.10
N THR A 22 35.55 25.67 12.26
CA THR A 22 35.08 25.94 10.89
C THR A 22 35.18 24.67 10.03
N TYR A 23 36.28 23.93 10.14
CA TYR A 23 36.44 22.65 9.44
C TYR A 23 35.45 21.59 9.94
N LEU A 24 35.21 21.53 11.25
CA LEU A 24 34.22 20.62 11.83
C LEU A 24 32.82 20.94 11.33
N LEU A 25 32.42 22.22 11.32
CA LEU A 25 31.15 22.67 10.76
C LEU A 25 31.02 22.33 9.27
N LEU A 26 32.09 22.52 8.49
CA LEU A 26 32.11 22.15 7.07
C LEU A 26 31.85 20.65 6.89
N VAL A 27 32.55 19.80 7.64
CA VAL A 27 32.33 18.34 7.60
C VAL A 27 30.93 17.97 8.07
N ALA A 28 30.42 18.63 9.12
CA ALA A 28 29.08 18.39 9.62
C ALA A 28 28.01 18.74 8.56
N VAL A 29 28.14 19.86 7.86
CA VAL A 29 27.23 20.25 6.78
C VAL A 29 27.27 19.24 5.63
N ILE A 30 28.47 18.80 5.22
CA ILE A 30 28.62 17.78 4.16
C ILE A 30 27.97 16.46 4.60
N SER A 31 28.23 16.01 5.83
CA SER A 31 27.62 14.79 6.37
C SER A 31 26.10 14.89 6.44
N SER A 32 25.56 16.06 6.80
CA SER A 32 24.12 16.33 6.83
C SER A 32 23.51 16.22 5.43
N ALA A 33 24.15 16.81 4.41
CA ALA A 33 23.70 16.70 3.03
C ALA A 33 23.65 15.23 2.56
N PHE A 34 24.68 14.44 2.85
CA PHE A 34 24.68 13.00 2.53
C PHE A 34 23.63 12.22 3.32
N ALA A 35 23.46 12.53 4.61
CA ALA A 35 22.45 11.89 5.44
C ALA A 35 21.04 12.11 4.89
N VAL A 36 20.70 13.34 4.48
CA VAL A 36 19.40 13.65 3.86
C VAL A 36 19.19 12.82 2.59
N ILE A 37 20.17 12.76 1.70
CA ILE A 37 20.07 11.95 0.47
C ILE A 37 19.86 10.47 0.79
N TYR A 38 20.60 9.94 1.77
CA TYR A 38 20.48 8.56 2.22
C TYR A 38 19.08 8.28 2.80
N PHE A 39 18.58 9.14 3.69
CA PHE A 39 17.24 9.01 4.25
C PHE A 39 16.17 9.07 3.15
N THR A 40 16.28 9.97 2.17
CA THR A 40 15.34 10.01 1.05
C THR A 40 15.37 8.70 0.24
N HIS A 41 16.56 8.15 0.00
CA HIS A 41 16.69 6.88 -0.72
C HIS A 41 16.07 5.70 0.02
N VAL A 42 16.33 5.59 1.32
CA VAL A 42 15.77 4.53 2.18
C VAL A 42 14.26 4.67 2.32
N ASN A 43 13.75 5.89 2.49
CA ASN A 43 12.31 6.15 2.51
C ASN A 43 11.66 5.70 1.21
N ARG A 44 12.25 6.05 0.05
CA ARG A 44 11.70 5.65 -1.25
C ARG A 44 11.64 4.12 -1.41
N GLN A 45 12.65 3.39 -0.95
CA GLN A 45 12.65 1.92 -1.00
C GLN A 45 11.56 1.33 -0.10
N THR A 46 11.47 1.81 1.15
CA THR A 46 10.52 1.30 2.14
C THR A 46 9.07 1.61 1.74
N THR A 47 8.82 2.81 1.20
CA THR A 47 7.50 3.21 0.69
C THR A 47 7.08 2.36 -0.51
N SER A 48 8.01 2.03 -1.41
CA SER A 48 7.70 1.23 -2.59
C SER A 48 7.23 -0.19 -2.23
N GLU A 49 7.86 -0.82 -1.24
CA GLU A 49 7.45 -2.18 -0.82
C GLU A 49 6.06 -2.15 -0.16
N LEU A 50 5.79 -1.12 0.66
CA LEU A 50 4.48 -0.92 1.25
C LEU A 50 3.39 -0.70 0.19
N GLU A 51 3.67 0.11 -0.83
CA GLU A 51 2.73 0.36 -1.94
C GLU A 51 2.39 -0.92 -2.71
N VAL A 52 3.36 -1.82 -2.91
CA VAL A 52 3.13 -3.12 -3.56
C VAL A 52 2.17 -3.99 -2.72
N LEU A 53 2.43 -4.13 -1.42
CA LEU A 53 1.58 -4.91 -0.53
C LEU A 53 0.16 -4.34 -0.43
N LEU A 54 0.01 -3.02 -0.41
CA LEU A 54 -1.30 -2.37 -0.43
C LEU A 54 -2.05 -2.65 -1.74
N THR A 55 -1.34 -2.64 -2.87
CA THR A 55 -1.92 -2.94 -4.19
C THR A 55 -2.42 -4.39 -4.25
N GLU A 56 -1.64 -5.35 -3.76
CA GLU A 56 -2.04 -6.76 -3.71
C GLU A 56 -3.28 -6.96 -2.82
N ARG A 57 -3.34 -6.28 -1.67
CA ARG A 57 -4.52 -6.30 -0.80
C ARG A 57 -5.76 -5.73 -1.48
N ASP A 58 -5.61 -4.66 -2.26
CA ASP A 58 -6.71 -4.04 -3.00
C ASP A 58 -7.25 -4.99 -4.08
N GLU A 59 -6.36 -5.67 -4.80
CA GLU A 59 -6.74 -6.66 -5.82
C GLU A 59 -7.55 -7.82 -5.21
N LEU A 60 -7.09 -8.36 -4.08
CA LEU A 60 -7.81 -9.42 -3.36
C LEU A 60 -9.18 -8.96 -2.83
N ASP A 61 -9.31 -7.71 -2.36
CA ASP A 61 -10.60 -7.17 -1.93
C ASP A 61 -11.59 -7.05 -3.11
N ILE A 62 -11.10 -6.64 -4.28
CA ILE A 62 -11.92 -6.59 -5.50
C ILE A 62 -12.40 -7.99 -5.88
N GLU A 63 -11.50 -8.98 -5.87
CA GLU A 63 -11.85 -10.37 -6.18
C GLU A 63 -12.89 -10.90 -5.18
N TRP A 64 -12.66 -10.70 -3.88
CA TRP A 64 -13.59 -11.09 -2.83
C TRP A 64 -14.99 -10.48 -3.03
N ARG A 65 -15.05 -9.19 -3.35
CA ARG A 65 -16.32 -8.49 -3.62
C ARG A 65 -17.02 -9.04 -4.84
N ASN A 66 -16.29 -9.38 -5.90
CA ASN A 66 -16.87 -10.00 -7.10
C ASN A 66 -17.44 -11.39 -6.78
N LEU A 67 -16.69 -12.23 -6.05
CA LEU A 67 -17.15 -13.55 -5.62
C LEU A 67 -18.39 -13.47 -4.73
N LEU A 68 -18.44 -12.47 -3.83
CA LEU A 68 -19.60 -12.25 -2.98
C LEU A 68 -20.84 -11.90 -3.80
N ILE A 69 -20.70 -11.07 -4.84
CA ILE A 69 -21.80 -10.73 -5.75
C ILE A 69 -22.26 -11.96 -6.52
N GLU A 70 -21.33 -12.76 -7.03
CA GLU A 70 -21.63 -14.02 -7.71
C GLU A 70 -22.41 -14.98 -6.80
N GLN A 71 -21.96 -15.18 -5.56
CA GLN A 71 -22.67 -16.01 -4.59
C GLN A 71 -24.07 -15.49 -4.27
N ASN A 72 -24.22 -14.17 -4.07
CA ASN A 72 -25.54 -13.59 -3.83
C ASN A 72 -26.47 -13.78 -5.04
N SER A 73 -25.97 -13.65 -6.26
CA SER A 73 -26.74 -13.93 -7.49
C SER A 73 -27.15 -15.41 -7.58
N LEU A 74 -26.27 -16.34 -7.18
CA LEU A 74 -26.56 -17.77 -7.15
C LEU A 74 -27.51 -18.17 -6.00
N ALA A 75 -27.47 -17.45 -4.88
CA ALA A 75 -28.31 -17.65 -3.71
C ALA A 75 -29.67 -16.94 -3.80
N GLU A 76 -29.83 -16.03 -4.76
CA GLU A 76 -31.09 -15.32 -4.99
C GLU A 76 -32.20 -16.35 -5.27
N HIS A 77 -33.34 -16.19 -4.59
CA HIS A 77 -34.45 -17.16 -4.48
C HIS A 77 -34.89 -17.83 -5.79
N SER A 78 -34.60 -17.22 -6.92
CA SER A 78 -34.80 -17.76 -8.26
C SER A 78 -34.16 -19.15 -8.48
N ALA A 79 -33.01 -19.49 -7.87
CA ALA A 79 -32.41 -20.82 -8.01
C ALA A 79 -33.18 -21.89 -7.21
N ILE A 80 -33.61 -21.55 -6.00
CA ILE A 80 -34.41 -22.42 -5.14
C ILE A 80 -35.81 -22.59 -5.74
N GLU A 81 -36.43 -21.50 -6.21
CA GLU A 81 -37.76 -21.49 -6.83
C GLU A 81 -37.79 -22.29 -8.14
N ARG A 82 -36.78 -22.12 -9.02
CA ARG A 82 -36.66 -22.95 -10.24
C ARG A 82 -36.49 -24.43 -9.91
N LYS A 83 -35.67 -24.76 -8.90
CA LYS A 83 -35.44 -26.15 -8.49
C LYS A 83 -36.70 -26.74 -7.85
N ALA A 84 -37.39 -25.99 -6.99
CA ALA A 84 -38.64 -26.39 -6.37
C ALA A 84 -39.75 -26.56 -7.41
N SER A 85 -39.96 -25.59 -8.31
CA SER A 85 -40.96 -25.67 -9.38
C SER A 85 -40.75 -26.88 -10.27
N LYS A 86 -39.49 -27.19 -10.63
CA LYS A 86 -39.16 -28.35 -11.47
C LYS A 86 -39.26 -29.69 -10.74
N MET A 87 -38.91 -29.75 -9.44
CA MET A 87 -38.99 -30.99 -8.65
C MET A 87 -40.42 -31.29 -8.16
N LEU A 88 -41.23 -30.26 -7.93
CA LEU A 88 -42.60 -30.36 -7.40
C LEU A 88 -43.66 -30.20 -8.50
N ASP A 89 -43.25 -30.14 -9.78
CA ASP A 89 -44.12 -29.97 -10.95
C ASP A 89 -45.13 -28.81 -10.79
N MET A 90 -44.66 -27.69 -10.21
CA MET A 90 -45.51 -26.55 -9.94
C MET A 90 -45.87 -25.86 -11.24
N HIS A 91 -47.16 -25.93 -11.60
CA HIS A 91 -47.76 -25.22 -12.72
C HIS A 91 -48.53 -24.00 -12.22
N ARG A 92 -48.50 -22.91 -12.98
CA ARG A 92 -49.29 -21.72 -12.66
C ARG A 92 -50.78 -22.07 -12.84
N PRO A 93 -51.63 -21.90 -11.81
CA PRO A 93 -53.04 -22.23 -11.93
C PRO A 93 -53.68 -21.37 -13.03
N ASP A 94 -54.50 -22.01 -13.86
CA ASP A 94 -55.27 -21.35 -14.91
C ASP A 94 -56.43 -20.58 -14.27
N THR A 95 -56.95 -19.55 -14.96
CA THR A 95 -58.03 -18.65 -14.49
C THR A 95 -59.27 -19.42 -14.01
N ASN A 96 -59.49 -20.62 -14.55
CA ASN A 96 -60.61 -21.50 -14.17
C ASN A 96 -60.40 -22.28 -12.85
N SER A 97 -59.21 -22.20 -12.23
CA SER A 97 -58.83 -22.94 -11.02
C SER A 97 -58.59 -22.04 -9.80
N GLU A 98 -58.80 -20.72 -9.94
CA GLU A 98 -58.69 -19.77 -8.82
C GLU A 98 -59.99 -19.74 -7.99
N VAL A 99 -59.89 -20.09 -6.71
CA VAL A 99 -60.95 -19.87 -5.72
C VAL A 99 -60.55 -18.69 -4.84
N VAL A 100 -61.19 -17.53 -5.04
CA VAL A 100 -60.95 -16.34 -4.23
C VAL A 100 -61.70 -16.46 -2.91
N ILE A 101 -60.98 -16.72 -1.84
CA ILE A 101 -61.53 -16.75 -0.48
C ILE A 101 -61.52 -15.32 0.06
N LYS A 102 -62.69 -14.69 0.18
CA LYS A 102 -62.83 -13.42 0.90
C LYS A 102 -62.84 -13.73 2.40
N LEU A 103 -61.84 -13.24 3.13
CA LEU A 103 -61.88 -13.26 4.59
C LEU A 103 -62.96 -12.28 5.10
N PRO A 104 -63.72 -12.66 6.15
CA PRO A 104 -64.76 -11.84 6.74
C PRO A 104 -64.23 -10.60 7.46
#